data_AF-A0A2D7YNP0-F1
#
_entry.id   AF-A0A2D7YNP0-F1
#
_cell.length_a   1.000
_cell.length_b   1.000
_cell.length_c   1.000
_cell.angle_alpha   90.00
_cell.angle_beta   90.00
_cell.angle_gamma   90.00
#
_symmetry.space_group_name_H-M   'P 1'
#
loop_
_entity.id
_entity.type
_entity.pdbx_description
1 polymer ?
#
loop_
_entity_poly.entity_id
_entity_poly.type
_entity_poly.pdbx_seq_one_letter_code
_entity_poly.pdbx_strand_id
1 'polypeptide(L)' 'MVEKLNDTELSEALENCAKEPIHIPGAVQGHGALVAFDTQFQQVLACSENIENFLGCNPEQLFGKSAADCFAD' A
#
# COMPACT_ATOMS: atom_id res chain seq x y z
N MET A 1 12.91 16.12 -28.66
CA MET A 1 12.06 15.34 -29.57
C MET A 1 11.99 13.94 -29.01
N VAL A 2 10.81 13.47 -28.60
CA VAL A 2 10.62 12.05 -28.28
C VAL A 2 10.30 11.37 -29.62
N GLU A 3 11.15 10.44 -30.06
CA GLU A 3 10.82 9.59 -31.21
C GLU A 3 9.50 8.87 -30.91
N LYS A 4 8.59 8.86 -31.88
CA LYS A 4 7.32 8.14 -31.74
C LYS A 4 7.64 6.65 -31.78
N LEU A 5 7.18 5.91 -30.78
CA LEU A 5 7.21 4.45 -30.78
C LEU A 5 6.49 3.94 -32.02
N ASN A 6 7.07 2.94 -32.68
CA ASN A 6 6.40 2.21 -33.74
C ASN A 6 5.34 1.26 -33.14
N ASP A 7 4.48 0.71 -34.00
CA ASP A 7 3.34 -0.10 -33.56
C ASP A 7 3.76 -1.35 -32.77
N THR A 8 4.90 -1.96 -33.12
CA THR A 8 5.44 -3.13 -32.41
C THR A 8 5.88 -2.75 -31.00
N GLU A 9 6.68 -1.68 -30.87
CA GLU A 9 7.18 -1.21 -29.58
C GLU A 9 6.04 -0.78 -28.65
N LEU A 10 4.99 -0.16 -29.20
CA LEU A 10 3.80 0.19 -28.43
C LEU A 10 3.04 -1.05 -27.93
N SER A 11 2.89 -2.07 -28.77
CA SER A 11 2.23 -3.32 -28.39
C SER A 11 2.98 -4.03 -27.26
N GLU A 12 4.32 -4.12 -27.36
CA GLU A 12 5.17 -4.72 -26.31
C GLU A 12 5.07 -3.95 -24.98
N ALA A 13 5.03 -2.61 -25.04
CA ALA A 13 4.84 -1.78 -23.84
C ALA A 13 3.49 -2.05 -23.15
N LEU A 14 2.40 -2.17 -23.92
CA LEU A 14 1.07 -2.47 -23.39
C LEU A 14 1.01 -3.86 -22.76
N GLU A 15 1.63 -4.87 -23.37
CA GLU A 15 1.74 -6.21 -22.79
C GLU A 15 2.51 -6.19 -21.47
N ASN A 16 3.52 -5.35 -21.33
CA ASN A 16 4.27 -5.20 -20.09
C ASN A 16 3.45 -4.47 -19.01
N CYS A 17 2.73 -3.40 -19.37
CA CYS A 17 1.80 -2.73 -18.46
C CYS A 17 0.70 -3.68 -17.95
N ALA A 18 0.17 -4.56 -18.81
CA ALA A 18 -0.85 -5.53 -18.43
C ALA A 18 -0.36 -6.59 -17.43
N LYS A 19 0.96 -6.81 -17.34
CA LYS A 19 1.58 -7.74 -16.39
C LYS A 19 1.86 -7.10 -15.02
N GLU A 20 1.74 -5.77 -14.90
CA GLU A 20 2.01 -5.09 -13.64
C GLU A 20 0.98 -5.46 -12.57
N PRO A 21 1.41 -5.88 -11.36
CA PRO A 21 0.50 -6.25 -10.28
C PRO A 21 -0.06 -5.02 -9.56
N ILE A 22 -0.81 -4.17 -10.27
CA ILE A 22 -1.34 -2.88 -9.76
C ILE A 22 -2.29 -3.03 -8.56
N HIS A 23 -2.82 -4.23 -8.30
CA HIS A 23 -3.72 -4.53 -7.20
C HIS A 23 -2.98 -4.84 -5.88
N ILE A 24 -1.66 -5.04 -5.93
CA ILE A 24 -0.79 -5.29 -4.78
C ILE A 24 0.52 -4.49 -4.92
N PRO A 25 0.45 -3.15 -5.04
CA PRO A 25 1.61 -2.31 -5.33
C PRO A 25 2.67 -2.28 -4.21
N GLY A 26 2.34 -2.77 -3.01
CA GLY A 26 3.23 -2.77 -1.84
C GLY A 26 3.35 -1.41 -1.14
N ALA A 27 2.64 -0.39 -1.62
CA ALA A 27 2.61 0.95 -1.04
C ALA A 27 1.22 1.60 -1.17
N VAL A 28 0.99 2.65 -0.39
CA VAL A 28 -0.21 3.51 -0.47
C VAL A 28 0.20 4.96 -0.71
N GLN A 29 -0.73 5.77 -1.22
CA GLN A 29 -0.50 7.21 -1.37
C GLN A 29 -0.45 7.89 0.01
N GLY A 30 0.45 8.87 0.16
CA GLY A 30 0.72 9.52 1.46
C GLY A 30 -0.37 10.47 2.00
N HIS A 31 -1.49 10.63 1.29
CA HIS A 31 -2.61 11.48 1.72
C HIS A 31 -3.41 10.86 2.89
N GLY A 32 -3.24 9.55 3.11
CA GLY A 32 -3.85 8.79 4.20
C GLY A 32 -2.85 7.76 4.75
N ALA A 33 -3.32 6.91 5.66
CA ALA A 33 -2.57 5.75 6.13
C ALA A 33 -3.38 4.46 5.94
N LEU A 34 -2.69 3.33 5.93
CA LEU A 34 -3.28 1.99 5.85
C LEU A 34 -2.90 1.20 7.09
N VAL A 35 -3.88 0.47 7.64
CA VAL A 35 -3.67 -0.57 8.65
C VAL A 35 -4.45 -1.80 8.21
N ALA A 36 -3.77 -2.93 8.10
CA ALA A 36 -4.37 -4.22 7.77
C ALA A 36 -4.34 -5.13 9.00
N PHE A 37 -5.46 -5.78 9.28
CA PHE A 37 -5.62 -6.70 10.39
C PHE A 37 -5.80 -8.13 9.90
N ASP A 38 -5.70 -9.09 10.81
CA ASP A 38 -6.28 -10.41 10.60
C ASP A 38 -7.82 -10.33 10.46
N THR A 39 -8.42 -11.46 10.10
CA THR A 39 -9.87 -11.54 9.87
C THR A 39 -10.71 -11.30 11.13
N GLN A 40 -10.09 -11.34 12.32
CA GLN A 40 -10.74 -11.15 13.61
C GLN A 40 -10.45 -9.78 14.24
N PHE A 41 -9.70 -8.91 13.56
CA PHE A 41 -9.27 -7.60 14.04
C PHE A 41 -8.48 -7.65 15.35
N GLN A 42 -7.81 -8.76 15.64
CA GLN A 42 -7.05 -8.98 16.87
C GLN A 42 -5.57 -8.65 16.72
N GLN A 43 -5.04 -8.64 15.49
CA GLN A 43 -3.64 -8.33 15.24
C GLN A 43 -3.46 -7.48 13.97
N VAL A 44 -2.69 -6.41 14.07
CA VAL A 44 -2.15 -5.69 12.90
C VAL A 44 -1.13 -6.60 12.20
N LEU A 45 -1.36 -6.83 10.91
CA LEU A 45 -0.50 -7.61 10.01
C LEU A 45 0.39 -6.72 9.15
N ALA A 46 -0.10 -5.54 8.78
CA ALA A 46 0.65 -4.55 8.02
C ALA A 46 0.14 -3.14 8.34
N CYS A 47 1.02 -2.16 8.27
CA CYS A 47 0.65 -0.75 8.28
C CYS A 47 1.54 0.05 7.32
N SER A 48 1.06 1.21 6.88
CA SER A 48 1.85 2.11 6.05
C SER A 48 2.95 2.80 6.88
N GLU A 49 4.07 3.14 6.23
CA GLU A 49 5.21 3.79 6.88
C GLU A 49 4.83 5.11 7.56
N ASN A 50 3.89 5.85 6.97
CA ASN A 50 3.44 7.16 7.46
C ASN A 50 2.39 7.09 8.58
N ILE A 51 2.13 5.93 9.20
CA ILE A 51 1.06 5.75 10.18
C ILE A 51 1.20 6.67 11.40
N GLU A 52 2.42 7.02 11.78
CA GLU A 52 2.72 7.92 12.90
C GLU A 52 2.06 9.29 12.72
N ASN A 53 1.96 9.77 11.49
CA ASN A 53 1.32 11.06 11.19
C ASN A 53 -0.19 11.06 11.46
N PHE A 54 -0.81 9.89 11.59
CA PHE A 54 -2.26 9.72 11.74
C PHE A 54 -2.66 9.18 13.12
N LEU A 55 -1.87 8.25 13.69
CA LEU A 55 -2.17 7.63 14.99
C LEU A 55 -1.19 8.02 16.11
N GLY A 56 -0.16 8.82 15.82
CA GLY A 56 0.83 9.24 16.83
C GLY A 56 1.69 8.09 17.39
N CYS A 57 1.71 6.95 16.72
CA CYS A 57 2.54 5.79 17.05
C CYS A 57 3.22 5.25 15.79
N ASN A 58 4.44 4.75 15.97
CA ASN A 58 5.21 4.20 14.87
C ASN A 58 4.74 2.77 14.50
N PRO A 59 5.11 2.26 13.31
CA PRO A 59 4.72 0.92 12.86
C PRO A 59 5.05 -0.21 13.87
N GLU A 60 6.21 -0.14 14.50
CA GLU A 60 6.69 -1.17 15.44
C GLU A 60 5.81 -1.29 16.69
N GLN A 61 5.20 -0.19 17.11
CA GLN A 61 4.26 -0.15 18.24
C GLN A 61 2.87 -0.71 17.90
N LEU A 62 2.55 -0.90 16.63
CA LEU A 62 1.23 -1.35 16.17
C LEU A 62 1.18 -2.85 15.90
N PHE A 63 2.28 -3.45 15.46
CA PHE A 63 2.30 -4.88 15.12
C PHE A 63 1.83 -5.76 16.31
N GLY A 64 0.89 -6.66 16.03
CA GLY A 64 0.30 -7.54 17.03
C GLY A 64 -0.78 -6.92 17.92
N LYS A 65 -1.11 -5.63 17.78
CA LYS A 65 -2.23 -5.00 18.49
C LYS A 65 -3.58 -5.25 17.81
N SER A 66 -4.65 -5.21 18.58
CA SER A 66 -6.01 -5.28 18.04
C SER A 66 -6.45 -3.94 17.46
N ALA A 67 -7.52 -3.95 16.65
CA ALA A 67 -8.12 -2.70 16.17
C ALA A 67 -8.61 -1.81 17.33
N ALA A 68 -9.11 -2.42 18.41
CA ALA A 68 -9.53 -1.69 19.59
C ALA A 68 -8.37 -0.94 20.25
N ASP A 69 -7.20 -1.56 20.36
CA ASP A 69 -6.00 -0.90 20.93
C ASP A 69 -5.46 0.24 20.04
N CYS A 70 -5.74 0.19 18.74
CA CYS A 70 -5.25 1.19 17.77
C CYS A 70 -6.13 2.44 17.69
N PHE A 71 -7.43 2.30 17.96
CA PHE A 71 -8.43 3.35 17.73
C PHE A 71 -9.29 3.66 18.97
N ALA A 72 -8.87 3.24 20.16
CA ALA A 72 -9.50 3.68 21.40
C ALA A 72 -9.22 5.18 21.62
N ASP A 73 -10.26 5.93 21.98
CA ASP A 73 -10.18 7.35 22.36
C ASP A 73 -9.28 7.59 23.58
#